data_AF-A0A2M7W6L6-F1
#
_entry.id   AF-A0A2M7W6L6-F1
#
_cell.length_a   1.000
_cell.length_b   1.000
_cell.length_c   1.000
_cell.angle_alpha   90.00
_cell.angle_beta   90.00
_cell.angle_gamma   90.00
#
_symmetry.space_group_name_H-M   'P 1'
#
loop_
_entity.id
_entity.type
_entity.pdbx_description
1 polymer ?
#
loop_
_entity_poly.entity_id
_entity_poly.type
_entity_poly.pdbx_seq_one_letter_code
_entity_poly.pdbx_strand_id
1 'polypeptide(L)' 'MRDWSTDKHKTVDDKPFGGGPGMVLKVDVVDRALRDLPAGHKILLTPQGKPFSQPLAKKLAQQKQLILICGHYEG' A
#
# COMPACT_ATOMS: atom_id res chain seq x y z
N MET A 1 3.03 8.10 4.00
CA MET A 1 1.63 8.17 3.53
C MET A 1 0.96 9.50 3.85
N ARG A 2 0.96 9.94 5.12
CA ARG A 2 0.33 11.22 5.52
C ARG A 2 0.83 12.45 4.77
N ASP A 3 2.07 12.45 4.29
CA ASP A 3 2.65 13.58 3.53
C ASP A 3 2.09 13.70 2.11
N TRP A 4 1.49 12.64 1.58
CA TRP A 4 0.76 12.65 0.31
C TRP A 4 -0.74 12.84 0.51
N SER A 5 -1.20 13.26 1.69
CA SER A 5 -2.58 13.72 1.90
C SER A 5 -2.70 15.21 1.53
N THR A 6 -3.90 15.65 1.15
CA THR A 6 -4.20 17.05 0.74
C THR A 6 -4.91 17.86 1.81
N ASP A 7 -5.46 17.23 2.85
CA ASP A 7 -6.25 17.92 3.86
C ASP A 7 -5.43 18.27 5.10
N LYS A 8 -5.91 19.28 5.86
CA LYS A 8 -5.24 19.79 7.07
C LYS A 8 -4.99 18.69 8.11
N HIS A 9 -5.85 17.68 8.18
CA HIS A 9 -5.75 16.61 9.17
C HIS A 9 -4.85 15.45 8.71
N LYS A 10 -4.30 15.53 7.50
CA LYS A 10 -3.50 14.48 6.86
C LYS A 10 -4.22 13.13 6.87
N THR A 11 -5.49 13.13 6.48
CA THR A 11 -6.34 11.94 6.41
C THR A 11 -5.83 11.00 5.34
N VAL A 12 -5.73 9.70 5.65
CA VAL A 12 -5.18 8.68 4.73
C VAL A 12 -6.12 7.49 4.55
N ASP A 13 -7.27 7.51 5.20
CA ASP A 13 -8.26 6.45 5.27
C ASP A 13 -9.66 7.02 5.01
N ASP A 14 -10.56 6.17 4.51
CA ASP A 14 -11.96 6.51 4.27
C ASP A 14 -12.86 5.30 4.53
N LYS A 15 -14.16 5.52 4.65
CA LYS A 15 -15.13 4.45 4.87
C LYS A 15 -15.20 3.54 3.63
N PRO A 16 -15.31 2.21 3.81
CA PRO A 16 -15.54 1.31 2.70
C PRO A 16 -16.88 1.61 2.02
N PHE A 17 -16.89 1.59 0.69
CA PHE A 17 -18.14 1.59 -0.07
C PHE A 17 -18.94 0.32 0.25
N GLY A 18 -20.27 0.46 0.37
CA GLY A 18 -21.14 -0.62 0.83
C GLY A 18 -21.29 -0.71 2.35
N GLY A 19 -20.55 0.09 3.12
CA GLY A 19 -20.60 0.11 4.58
C GLY A 19 -19.82 -1.04 5.22
N GLY A 20 -20.04 -1.25 6.51
CA GLY A 20 -19.25 -2.16 7.35
C GLY A 20 -18.39 -1.42 8.39
N PRO A 21 -17.87 -2.14 9.39
CA PRO A 21 -16.95 -1.56 10.36
C PRO A 21 -15.59 -1.23 9.72
N GLY A 22 -14.84 -0.35 10.36
CA GLY A 22 -13.46 -0.04 9.98
C GLY A 22 -13.34 0.99 8.86
N MET A 23 -12.12 1.10 8.34
CA MET A 23 -11.70 2.08 7.35
C MET A 23 -10.79 1.41 6.32
N VAL A 24 -10.62 2.01 5.14
CA VAL A 24 -9.73 1.54 4.08
C VAL A 24 -8.81 2.67 3.66
N LEU A 25 -7.56 2.36 3.31
CA LEU A 25 -6.64 3.36 2.78
C LEU A 25 -7.21 4.08 1.57
N LYS A 26 -7.07 5.40 1.56
CA LYS A 26 -7.50 6.27 0.47
C LYS A 26 -6.66 6.06 -0.77
N VAL A 27 -7.32 5.65 -1.85
CA VAL A 27 -6.68 5.35 -3.14
C VAL A 27 -5.92 6.56 -3.69
N ASP A 28 -6.44 7.78 -3.53
CA ASP A 28 -5.79 8.99 -4.03
C ASP A 28 -4.47 9.32 -3.29
N VAL A 29 -4.39 9.00 -1.99
CA VAL A 29 -3.17 9.17 -1.20
C VAL A 29 -2.13 8.11 -1.61
N VAL A 30 -2.56 6.87 -1.78
CA VAL A 30 -1.70 5.77 -2.24
C VAL A 30 -1.16 6.07 -3.64
N ASP A 31 -2.01 6.50 -4.57
CA ASP A 31 -1.62 6.82 -5.95
C ASP A 31 -0.61 7.96 -6.00
N ARG A 32 -0.85 9.05 -5.25
CA ARG A 32 0.10 10.17 -5.14
C ARG A 32 1.46 9.72 -4.62
N ALA A 33 1.49 8.91 -3.56
CA ALA A 33 2.74 8.37 -3.03
C ALA A 33 3.46 7.49 -4.07
N LEU A 34 2.74 6.63 -4.78
CA LEU A 34 3.32 5.73 -5.79
C LEU A 34 3.81 6.44 -7.06
N ARG A 35 3.31 7.64 -7.36
CA ARG A 35 3.79 8.48 -8.48
C ARG A 35 5.03 9.29 -8.13
N ASP A 36 5.16 9.68 -6.87
CA ASP A 36 6.30 10.45 -6.36
C ASP A 36 7.56 9.59 -6.16
N LEU A 37 7.37 8.30 -5.89
CA LEU A 37 8.47 7.35 -5.74
C LEU A 37 9.06 6.93 -7.11
N PRO A 38 10.39 6.66 -7.18
CA PRO A 38 11.00 6.11 -8.38
C PRO A 38 10.37 4.77 -8.79
N ALA A 39 10.46 4.44 -10.08
CA ALA A 39 9.92 3.18 -10.59
C ALA A 39 10.55 1.97 -9.86
N GLY A 40 9.70 1.04 -9.42
CA GLY A 40 10.11 -0.16 -8.69
C GLY A 40 9.02 -1.22 -8.69
N HIS A 41 9.39 -2.45 -8.29
CA HIS A 41 8.44 -3.54 -8.19
C HIS A 41 7.55 -3.34 -6.96
N LYS A 42 6.25 -3.10 -7.20
CA LYS A 42 5.26 -2.76 -6.18
C LYS A 42 4.65 -4.02 -5.58
N ILE A 43 4.65 -4.13 -4.25
CA ILE A 43 4.11 -5.26 -3.50
C ILE A 43 3.14 -4.72 -2.46
N LEU A 44 1.87 -5.14 -2.53
CA LEU A 44 0.91 -4.92 -1.45
C LEU A 44 1.00 -6.07 -0.45
N LEU A 45 1.26 -5.75 0.82
CA LEU A 45 1.28 -6.71 1.91
C LEU A 45 -0.15 -6.91 2.42
N THR A 46 -0.72 -8.09 2.17
CA THR A 46 -2.10 -8.43 2.58
C THR A 46 -2.20 -9.91 2.92
N PRO A 47 -3.05 -10.31 3.90
CA PRO A 47 -3.32 -11.71 4.22
C PRO A 47 -3.86 -12.52 3.03
N GLN A 48 -4.49 -11.85 2.06
CA GLN A 48 -5.05 -12.46 0.85
C GLN A 48 -3.96 -12.70 -0.23
N GLY A 49 -2.73 -12.27 0.02
CA GLY A 49 -1.62 -12.35 -0.89
C GLY A 49 -1.01 -13.75 -1.01
N LYS A 50 -0.01 -13.88 -1.88
CA LYS A 50 0.77 -15.12 -2.00
C LYS A 50 1.61 -15.32 -0.74
N PRO A 51 1.64 -16.53 -0.14
CA PRO A 51 2.51 -16.81 1.00
C PRO A 51 3.97 -16.47 0.70
N PHE A 52 4.59 -15.71 1.59
CA PHE A 52 6.00 -15.40 1.48
C PHE A 52 6.84 -16.62 1.84
N SER A 53 7.77 -16.99 0.94
CA SER A 53 8.58 -18.20 1.05
C SER A 53 9.99 -17.94 0.55
N GLN A 54 10.93 -18.81 0.92
CA GLN A 54 12.33 -18.67 0.51
C GLN A 54 12.53 -18.57 -1.02
N PRO A 55 11.82 -19.34 -1.88
CA PRO A 55 11.90 -19.17 -3.32
C PRO A 55 11.43 -17.79 -3.79
N LEU A 56 10.35 -17.27 -3.20
CA LEU A 56 9.86 -15.93 -3.52
C LEU A 56 10.85 -14.85 -3.08
N ALA A 57 11.47 -15.01 -1.91
CA ALA A 57 12.53 -14.10 -1.44
C ALA A 57 13.69 -14.02 -2.43
N LYS A 58 14.19 -15.18 -2.93
CA LYS A 58 15.25 -15.22 -3.95
C LYS A 58 14.85 -14.51 -5.24
N LYS A 59 13.59 -14.65 -5.67
CA LYS A 59 13.05 -13.95 -6.85
C LYS A 59 12.97 -12.44 -6.64
N LEU A 60 12.50 -12.01 -5.48
CA LEU A 60 12.38 -10.59 -5.13
C LEU A 60 13.75 -9.92 -4.96
N ALA A 61 14.76 -10.66 -4.48
CA ALA A 61 16.14 -10.18 -4.37
C ALA A 61 16.79 -9.82 -5.73
N GLN A 62 16.24 -10.29 -6.85
CA GLN A 62 16.71 -9.92 -8.19
C GLN A 62 16.15 -8.57 -8.68
N GLN A 63 15.18 -7.99 -7.95
CA GLN A 63 14.62 -6.69 -8.31
C GLN A 63 15.57 -5.58 -7.88
N LYS A 64 15.82 -4.62 -8.78
CA LYS A 64 16.67 -3.45 -8.48
C LYS A 64 16.08 -2.56 -7.38
N GLN A 65 14.76 -2.48 -7.31
CA GLN A 65 14.03 -1.68 -6.34
C GLN A 65 12.69 -2.33 -6.03
N LEU A 66 12.37 -2.44 -4.74
CA LEU A 66 11.10 -2.91 -4.23
C LEU A 66 10.36 -1.74 -3.57
N ILE A 67 9.05 -1.67 -3.79
CA ILE A 67 8.15 -0.74 -3.09
C ILE A 67 7.16 -1.61 -2.32
N LEU A 68 7.25 -1.59 -0.99
CA LEU A 68 6.35 -2.32 -0.12
C LEU A 68 5.24 -1.39 0.37
N ILE A 69 4.01 -1.71 -0.02
CA ILE A 69 2.81 -1.01 0.43
C ILE A 69 2.31 -1.74 1.68
N CYS A 70 2.53 -1.12 2.83
CA CYS A 70 2.07 -1.62 4.11
C CYS A 70 0.64 -1.13 4.35
N GLY A 71 -0.33 -2.05 4.21
CA GLY A 71 -1.74 -1.78 4.52
C GLY A 71 -1.97 -1.45 5.99
N HIS A 72 -3.12 -0.87 6.30
CA HIS A 72 -3.59 -0.59 7.66
C HIS A 72 -5.13 -0.61 7.65
N TYR A 73 -5.75 -0.65 8.84
CA TYR A 73 -7.21 -0.73 8.96
C TYR A 73 -7.73 -2.04 8.33
N GLU A 74 -8.78 -1.98 7.50
CA GLU A 74 -9.35 -3.14 6.81
C GLU A 74 -8.71 -3.39 5.42
N GLY A 75 -7.61 -2.70 5.09
CA GLY A 75 -6.91 -2.80 3.79
C GLY A 75 -5.41 -2.59 3.84
#